data_AF-A0A7W1FTW3-F1
#
_entry.id   AF-A0A7W1FTW3-F1
#
_cell.length_a   1.000
_cell.length_b   1.000
_cell.length_c   1.000
_cell.angle_alpha   90.00
_cell.angle_beta   90.00
_cell.angle_gamma   90.00
#
_symmetry.space_group_name_H-M   'P 1'
#
loop_
_entity.id
_entity.type
_entity.pdbx_description
1 polymer ?
#
loop_
_entity_poly.entity_id
_entity_poly.type
_entity_poly.pdbx_seq_one_letter_code
_entity_poly.pdbx_strand_id
1 'polypeptide(L)'
;MKISLIIPDVNACPTDRPHACRYCSQPYLHSHGTLTKPVRDHKLKEVSVQRYKCLSCNRTFRHYPAGITNKDQSQRTVILAALMYGLGLSCSAASHLLGALGAHLGKITVWRDAQEAGEALRRKRPAGKVQILGADETVFKLQGREVVVGFVVDGQSGRTLGFEVLFGGDGQAFRKWLEPYAKELGAEVLISDDNDSYGVAAAELGLSHQLCIAHVRKYVTKRANSILEQAEREWGEQEDEQKLERLKEDLEVLKEVLKELPEEGGKHIGRLHREYLWAAPPTRKGQQTKQATAAYRMRM
;
A
#
# COMPACT_ATOMS: atom_id res chain seq x y z
N MET A 1 12.13 8.07 -7.06
CA MET A 1 10.74 8.58 -7.02
C MET A 1 10.76 9.96 -6.38
N LYS A 2 10.32 11.01 -7.08
CA LYS A 2 10.22 12.37 -6.53
C LYS A 2 8.76 12.61 -6.13
N ILE A 3 8.48 12.71 -4.83
CA ILE A 3 7.14 13.01 -4.34
C ILE A 3 6.98 14.53 -4.32
N SER A 4 6.14 15.05 -5.21
CA SER A 4 5.75 16.46 -5.19
C SER A 4 4.54 16.62 -4.28
N LEU A 5 4.72 17.27 -3.13
CA LEU A 5 3.63 17.56 -2.19
C LEU A 5 2.94 18.87 -2.59
N ILE A 6 1.66 18.79 -2.93
CA ILE A 6 0.83 19.97 -3.19
C ILE A 6 0.13 20.34 -1.88
N ILE A 7 0.56 21.44 -1.28
CA ILE A 7 -0.05 22.01 -0.09
C ILE A 7 -0.91 23.19 -0.55
N PRO A 8 -2.21 23.26 -0.18
CA PRO A 8 -3.07 24.33 -0.67
C PRO A 8 -2.64 25.68 -0.08
N ASP A 9 -2.81 26.72 -0.89
CA ASP A 9 -2.71 28.09 -0.42
C ASP A 9 -3.93 28.48 0.43
N VAL A 10 -3.70 29.43 1.33
CA VAL A 10 -4.69 29.90 2.29
C VAL A 10 -4.66 31.42 2.29
N ASN A 11 -5.82 32.02 2.02
CA ASN A 11 -5.97 33.46 1.99
C ASN A 11 -6.25 34.01 3.40
N ALA A 12 -5.70 35.18 3.71
CA ALA A 12 -5.94 35.86 4.98
C ALA A 12 -7.31 36.58 5.03
N CYS A 13 -7.88 36.92 3.88
CA CYS A 13 -9.17 37.58 3.74
C CYS A 13 -9.98 37.01 2.56
N PRO A 14 -11.32 37.10 2.57
CA PRO A 14 -12.12 36.69 1.43
C PRO A 14 -11.86 37.61 0.23
N THR A 15 -11.61 37.03 -0.93
CA THR A 15 -11.39 37.77 -2.19
C THR A 15 -12.68 38.02 -2.96
N ASP A 16 -13.76 37.36 -2.55
CA ASP A 16 -15.06 37.37 -3.21
C ASP A 16 -16.20 37.53 -2.19
N ARG A 17 -17.43 37.61 -2.73
CA ARG A 17 -18.67 37.68 -1.96
C ARG A 17 -19.56 36.48 -2.32
N PRO A 18 -20.25 35.87 -1.35
CA PRO A 18 -21.22 34.81 -1.63
C PRO A 18 -22.35 35.34 -2.53
N HIS A 19 -22.70 34.55 -3.54
CA HIS A 19 -23.79 34.87 -4.48
C HIS A 19 -25.19 34.67 -3.86
N ALA A 20 -25.32 33.81 -2.86
CA ALA A 20 -26.60 33.46 -2.25
C ALA A 20 -26.47 33.08 -0.77
N CYS A 21 -27.59 33.12 -0.07
CA CYS A 21 -27.68 32.63 1.30
C CYS A 21 -27.50 31.12 1.36
N ARG A 22 -26.56 30.63 2.18
CA ARG A 22 -26.33 29.19 2.41
C ARG A 22 -27.51 28.40 3.02
N TYR A 23 -28.59 29.07 3.43
CA TYR A 23 -29.74 28.44 4.08
C TYR A 23 -31.02 28.45 3.24
N CYS A 24 -31.24 29.48 2.42
CA CYS A 24 -32.46 29.62 1.61
C CYS A 24 -32.18 29.93 0.14
N SER A 25 -30.90 29.96 -0.25
CA SER A 25 -30.43 30.20 -1.62
C SER A 25 -30.85 31.55 -2.23
N GLN A 26 -31.41 32.47 -1.45
CA GLN A 26 -31.79 33.81 -1.91
C GLN A 26 -30.56 34.74 -2.03
N PRO A 27 -30.50 35.61 -3.06
CA PRO A 27 -29.34 36.47 -3.32
C PRO A 27 -29.31 37.75 -2.46
N TYR A 28 -30.39 38.05 -1.73
CA TYR A 28 -30.53 39.27 -0.93
C TYR A 28 -29.68 39.21 0.35
N LEU A 29 -28.42 39.63 0.22
CA LEU A 29 -27.44 39.61 1.29
C LEU A 29 -27.04 41.03 1.69
N HIS A 30 -26.97 41.28 2.99
CA HIS A 30 -26.41 42.48 3.58
C HIS A 30 -25.09 42.16 4.27
N SER A 31 -24.06 42.96 4.03
CA SER A 31 -22.77 42.85 4.72
C SER A 31 -22.98 43.25 6.17
N HIS A 32 -22.89 42.27 7.09
CA HIS A 32 -23.25 42.45 8.49
C HIS A 32 -22.04 42.81 9.37
N GLY A 33 -20.82 42.59 8.88
CA GLY A 33 -19.60 42.99 9.56
C GLY A 33 -18.43 42.05 9.26
N THR A 34 -17.29 42.35 9.84
CA THR A 34 -16.04 41.59 9.68
C THR A 34 -15.57 41.12 11.05
N LEU A 35 -15.05 39.90 11.12
CA LEU A 35 -14.54 39.26 12.34
C LEU A 35 -13.12 38.77 12.11
N THR A 36 -12.22 39.06 13.04
CA THR A 36 -10.91 38.38 13.10
C THR A 36 -11.07 37.02 13.77
N LYS A 37 -10.65 35.96 13.07
CA LYS A 37 -10.66 34.58 13.56
C LYS A 37 -9.21 34.10 13.74
N PRO A 38 -8.81 33.65 14.94
CA PRO A 38 -7.52 32.97 15.10
C PRO A 38 -7.52 31.65 14.31
N VAL A 39 -6.38 31.31 13.73
CA VAL A 39 -6.20 30.08 12.95
C VAL A 39 -4.86 29.44 13.32
N ARG A 40 -4.88 28.12 13.48
CA ARG A 40 -3.70 27.29 13.68
C ARG A 40 -3.09 26.99 12.32
N ASP A 41 -2.08 27.77 11.97
CA ASP A 41 -1.36 27.67 10.71
C ASP A 41 0.07 28.21 10.87
N HIS A 42 1.02 27.61 10.14
CA HIS A 42 2.44 27.95 10.28
C HIS A 42 2.82 29.29 9.64
N LYS A 43 1.96 29.86 8.78
CA LYS A 43 2.15 31.18 8.16
C LYS A 43 1.16 32.22 8.67
N LEU A 44 -0.06 31.81 9.04
CA LEU A 44 -1.14 32.73 9.44
C LEU A 44 -1.56 32.47 10.89
N LYS A 45 -1.54 33.50 11.73
CA LYS A 45 -2.05 33.42 13.12
C LYS A 45 -3.54 33.73 13.21
N GLU A 46 -4.05 34.53 12.29
CA GLU A 46 -5.44 34.96 12.23
C GLU A 46 -5.86 35.28 10.80
N VAL A 47 -7.17 35.30 10.56
CA VAL A 47 -7.79 35.61 9.28
C VAL A 47 -9.00 36.52 9.47
N SER A 48 -9.27 37.35 8.48
CA SER A 48 -10.48 38.15 8.40
C SER A 48 -11.62 37.31 7.81
N VAL A 49 -12.80 37.35 8.45
CA VAL A 49 -13.99 36.61 8.04
C VAL A 49 -15.14 37.59 7.87
N GLN A 50 -15.75 37.60 6.68
CA GLN A 50 -16.90 38.46 6.40
C GLN A 50 -18.18 37.79 6.90
N ARG A 51 -19.06 38.53 7.56
CA ARG A 51 -20.38 38.07 7.97
C ARG A 51 -21.44 38.68 7.07
N TYR A 52 -22.39 37.85 6.66
CA TYR A 52 -23.54 38.25 5.86
C TYR A 52 -24.83 37.94 6.60
N LYS A 53 -25.81 38.84 6.49
CA LYS A 53 -27.21 38.61 6.90
C LYS A 53 -28.06 38.44 5.64
N CYS A 54 -28.86 37.38 5.59
CA CYS A 54 -29.85 37.23 4.54
C CYS A 54 -31.10 38.05 4.87
N LEU A 55 -31.57 38.87 3.93
CA LEU A 55 -32.76 39.70 4.11
C LEU A 55 -34.08 38.92 3.92
N SER A 56 -34.04 37.73 3.31
CA SER A 56 -35.21 36.87 3.15
C SER A 56 -35.48 36.01 4.37
N CYS A 57 -34.45 35.31 4.90
CA CYS A 57 -34.63 34.39 6.03
C CYS A 57 -34.07 34.92 7.36
N ASN A 58 -33.54 36.15 7.39
CA ASN A 58 -32.95 36.82 8.55
C ASN A 58 -31.76 36.12 9.23
N ARG A 59 -31.29 34.98 8.72
CA ARG A 59 -30.12 34.26 9.27
C ARG A 59 -28.81 34.97 8.91
N THR A 60 -27.83 34.87 9.81
CA THR A 60 -26.46 35.31 9.55
C THR A 60 -25.54 34.12 9.29
N PHE A 61 -24.53 34.31 8.43
CA PHE A 61 -23.50 33.31 8.20
C PHE A 61 -22.13 33.97 7.96
N ARG A 62 -21.09 33.16 8.12
CA ARG A 62 -19.70 33.53 7.87
C ARG A 62 -19.30 33.11 6.45
N HIS A 63 -18.65 34.02 5.73
CA HIS A 63 -17.96 33.77 4.47
C HIS A 63 -16.45 33.75 4.77
N TYR A 64 -15.84 32.59 4.57
CA TYR A 64 -14.44 32.35 4.91
C TYR A 64 -13.54 32.59 3.70
N PRO A 65 -12.29 33.05 3.92
CA PRO A 65 -11.27 33.03 2.88
C PRO A 65 -11.04 31.63 2.30
N ALA A 66 -10.52 31.55 1.07
CA ALA A 66 -10.06 30.30 0.49
C ALA A 66 -9.05 29.59 1.42
N GLY A 67 -9.22 28.28 1.62
CA GLY A 67 -8.38 27.50 2.53
C GLY A 67 -8.79 27.56 4.02
N ILE A 68 -9.84 28.32 4.37
CA ILE A 68 -10.34 28.44 5.75
C ILE A 68 -11.73 27.83 5.87
N THR A 69 -11.97 27.12 6.97
CA THR A 69 -13.28 26.58 7.34
C THR A 69 -13.68 27.04 8.75
N ASN A 70 -14.78 26.49 9.27
CA ASN A 70 -15.17 26.66 10.66
C ASN A 70 -14.17 26.02 11.65
N LYS A 71 -13.32 25.08 11.22
CA LYS A 71 -12.27 24.50 12.07
C LYS A 71 -11.28 25.58 12.52
N ASP A 72 -10.67 25.40 13.68
CA ASP A 72 -9.59 26.29 14.17
C ASP A 72 -8.29 26.15 13.36
N GLN A 73 -8.23 25.19 12.43
CA GLN A 73 -7.10 24.93 11.56
C GLN A 73 -7.39 25.43 10.14
N SER A 74 -6.35 25.86 9.43
CA SER A 74 -6.43 26.03 7.98
C SER A 74 -6.47 24.67 7.28
N GLN A 75 -6.97 24.62 6.04
CA GLN A 75 -6.90 23.41 5.22
C GLN A 75 -5.46 22.96 4.97
N ARG A 76 -4.52 23.91 4.85
CA ARG A 76 -3.08 23.65 4.79
C ARG A 76 -2.57 22.87 5.99
N THR A 77 -2.93 23.29 7.20
CA THR A 77 -2.52 22.60 8.44
C THR A 77 -3.14 21.20 8.53
N VAL A 78 -4.41 21.05 8.15
CA VAL A 78 -5.09 19.74 8.12
C VAL A 78 -4.37 18.78 7.17
N ILE A 79 -4.03 19.24 5.97
CA ILE A 79 -3.31 18.42 4.98
C ILE A 79 -1.89 18.10 5.44
N LEU A 80 -1.16 19.06 6.02
CA LEU A 80 0.16 18.79 6.59
C LEU A 80 0.10 17.73 7.69
N ALA A 81 -0.88 17.80 8.59
CA ALA A 81 -1.07 16.79 9.64
C ALA A 81 -1.32 15.39 9.07
N ALA A 82 -2.23 15.27 8.09
CA ALA A 82 -2.51 14.01 7.41
C ALA A 82 -1.29 13.49 6.63
N LEU A 83 -0.55 14.36 5.94
CA LEU A 83 0.66 14.00 5.19
C LEU A 83 1.78 13.52 6.11
N MET A 84 2.04 14.20 7.22
CA MET A 84 3.04 13.76 8.21
C MET A 84 2.71 12.37 8.73
N TYR A 85 1.45 12.10 9.07
CA TYR A 85 1.01 10.77 9.46
C TYR A 85 1.20 9.75 8.33
N GLY A 86 0.80 10.09 7.09
CA GLY A 86 0.97 9.23 5.92
C GLY A 86 2.44 8.93 5.56
N LEU A 87 3.37 9.81 5.93
CA LEU A 87 4.82 9.61 5.80
C LEU A 87 5.42 8.79 6.95
N GLY A 88 4.61 8.32 7.89
CA GLY A 88 5.03 7.43 8.97
C GLY A 88 5.31 8.11 10.31
N LEU A 89 5.04 9.40 10.47
CA LEU A 89 5.14 10.04 11.78
C LEU A 89 4.01 9.58 12.69
N SER A 90 4.32 9.32 13.96
CA SER A 90 3.28 9.15 14.98
C SER A 90 2.47 10.44 15.13
N CYS A 91 1.22 10.33 15.60
CA CYS A 91 0.38 11.51 15.86
C CYS A 91 1.02 12.49 16.86
N SER A 92 1.85 11.98 17.79
CA SER A 92 2.59 12.82 18.73
C SER A 92 3.76 13.54 18.05
N ALA A 93 4.54 12.83 17.21
CA ALA A 93 5.65 13.42 16.48
C ALA A 93 5.17 14.49 15.50
N ALA A 94 4.09 14.22 14.76
CA ALA A 94 3.45 15.19 13.87
C ALA A 94 2.93 16.42 14.65
N SER A 95 2.32 16.21 15.81
CA SER A 95 1.87 17.29 16.71
C SER A 95 3.04 18.17 17.18
N HIS A 96 4.15 17.59 17.61
CA HIS A 96 5.35 18.34 18.03
C HIS A 96 5.97 19.11 16.85
N LEU A 97 6.10 18.47 15.68
CA LEU A 97 6.66 19.11 14.49
C LEU A 97 5.80 20.30 14.03
N LEU A 98 4.48 20.13 13.98
CA LEU A 98 3.57 21.23 13.65
C LEU A 98 3.64 22.35 14.69
N GLY A 99 3.78 22.02 15.98
CA GLY A 99 4.04 22.99 17.03
C GLY A 99 5.34 23.78 16.83
N ALA A 100 6.43 23.11 16.45
CA ALA A 100 7.70 23.76 16.12
C ALA A 100 7.60 24.69 14.90
N LEU A 101 6.70 24.39 13.97
CA LEU A 101 6.36 25.25 12.83
C LEU A 101 5.35 26.36 13.19
N GLY A 102 4.93 26.49 14.45
CA GLY A 102 3.97 27.51 14.90
C GLY A 102 2.49 27.13 14.75
N ALA A 103 2.18 25.91 14.30
CA ALA A 103 0.83 25.39 14.16
C ALA A 103 0.50 24.36 15.27
N HIS A 104 0.30 24.82 16.50
CA HIS A 104 0.08 23.92 17.65
C HIS A 104 -1.21 23.07 17.51
N LEU A 105 -1.05 21.77 17.30
CA LEU A 105 -2.14 20.78 17.29
C LEU A 105 -1.92 19.76 18.39
N GLY A 106 -3.01 19.22 18.96
CA GLY A 106 -2.92 18.05 19.82
C GLY A 106 -2.88 16.75 19.00
N LYS A 107 -2.26 15.69 19.55
CA LYS A 107 -2.17 14.37 18.88
C LYS A 107 -3.51 13.80 18.40
N ILE A 108 -4.60 14.04 19.16
CA ILE A 108 -5.95 13.58 18.80
C ILE A 108 -6.49 14.34 17.58
N THR A 109 -6.11 15.61 17.42
CA THR A 109 -6.47 16.41 16.24
C THR A 109 -5.79 15.86 14.98
N VAL A 110 -4.49 15.56 15.07
CA VAL A 110 -3.75 14.91 13.97
C VAL A 110 -4.40 13.56 13.61
N TRP A 111 -4.73 12.74 14.61
CA TRP A 111 -5.37 11.45 14.39
C TRP A 111 -6.73 11.54 13.70
N ARG A 112 -7.57 12.51 14.10
CA ARG A 112 -8.85 12.78 13.44
C ARG A 112 -8.65 13.24 12.00
N ASP A 113 -7.75 14.19 11.77
CA ASP A 113 -7.53 14.75 10.44
C ASP A 113 -6.93 13.71 9.48
N ALA A 114 -6.07 12.81 9.97
CA ALA A 114 -5.57 11.65 9.21
C ALA A 114 -6.69 10.66 8.85
N GLN A 115 -7.63 10.37 9.75
CA GLN A 115 -8.78 9.52 9.45
C GLN A 115 -9.72 10.15 8.43
N GLU A 116 -10.08 11.42 8.60
CA GLU A 116 -10.92 12.13 7.64
C GLU A 116 -10.29 12.11 6.24
N ALA A 117 -8.96 12.31 6.16
CA ALA A 117 -8.22 12.21 4.90
C ALA A 117 -8.26 10.77 4.33
N GLY A 118 -8.04 9.76 5.17
CA GLY A 118 -8.10 8.35 4.77
C GLY A 118 -9.48 7.93 4.26
N GLU A 119 -10.56 8.36 4.93
CA GLU A 119 -11.93 8.10 4.49
C GLU A 119 -12.25 8.80 3.16
N ALA A 120 -11.80 10.04 2.98
CA ALA A 120 -11.97 10.76 1.74
C ALA A 120 -11.23 10.08 0.57
N LEU A 121 -10.04 9.52 0.83
CA LEU A 121 -9.29 8.72 -0.15
C LEU A 121 -9.99 7.39 -0.46
N ARG A 122 -10.52 6.70 0.56
CA ARG A 122 -11.21 5.41 0.39
C ARG A 122 -12.45 5.52 -0.50
N ARG A 123 -13.15 6.67 -0.48
CA ARG A 123 -14.31 6.92 -1.36
C ARG A 123 -13.91 7.17 -2.82
N LYS A 124 -12.65 7.49 -3.09
CA LYS A 124 -12.13 7.70 -4.45
C LYS A 124 -11.58 6.40 -4.98
N ARG A 125 -12.44 5.56 -5.58
CA ARG A 125 -11.96 4.45 -6.40
C ARG A 125 -11.42 5.00 -7.72
N PRO A 126 -10.25 4.55 -8.19
CA PRO A 126 -9.76 4.93 -9.51
C PRO A 126 -10.74 4.43 -10.58
N ALA A 127 -11.15 5.33 -11.46
CA ALA A 127 -11.97 4.99 -12.62
C ALA A 127 -11.08 4.47 -13.76
N GLY A 128 -11.67 3.65 -14.64
CA GLY A 128 -11.05 3.14 -15.86
C GLY A 128 -10.95 1.61 -15.90
N LYS A 129 -10.66 1.08 -17.09
CA LYS A 129 -10.41 -0.36 -17.27
C LYS A 129 -9.02 -0.72 -16.75
N VAL A 130 -8.90 -1.82 -16.02
CA VAL A 130 -7.63 -2.41 -15.59
C VAL A 130 -7.65 -3.88 -15.98
N GLN A 131 -6.84 -4.28 -16.96
CA GLN A 131 -6.80 -5.66 -17.45
C GLN A 131 -6.01 -6.60 -16.54
N ILE A 132 -4.97 -6.08 -15.87
CA ILE A 132 -4.06 -6.86 -15.04
C ILE A 132 -4.17 -6.35 -13.60
N LEU A 133 -4.67 -7.19 -12.70
CA LEU A 133 -4.67 -6.92 -11.27
C LEU A 133 -3.42 -7.51 -10.65
N GLY A 134 -2.69 -6.72 -9.86
CA GLY A 134 -1.75 -7.23 -8.88
C GLY A 134 -2.42 -7.28 -7.51
N ALA A 135 -2.30 -8.40 -6.81
CA ALA A 135 -2.79 -8.54 -5.44
C ALA A 135 -1.68 -9.06 -4.53
N ASP A 136 -1.60 -8.49 -3.33
CA ASP A 136 -0.66 -8.90 -2.29
C ASP A 136 -1.27 -8.62 -0.92
N GLU A 137 -1.05 -9.51 0.04
CA GLU A 137 -1.50 -9.35 1.41
C GLU A 137 -0.33 -9.12 2.36
N THR A 138 -0.61 -8.41 3.46
CA THR A 138 0.33 -8.28 4.56
C THR A 138 -0.38 -8.44 5.89
N VAL A 139 0.37 -8.84 6.91
CA VAL A 139 -0.18 -9.10 8.24
C VAL A 139 0.31 -8.04 9.21
N PHE A 140 -0.64 -7.37 9.85
CA PHE A 140 -0.39 -6.43 10.93
C PHE A 140 -0.85 -7.01 12.27
N LYS A 141 -0.15 -6.67 13.35
CA LYS A 141 -0.59 -6.97 14.72
C LYS A 141 -1.33 -5.78 15.31
N LEU A 142 -2.64 -5.92 15.49
CA LEU A 142 -3.50 -4.93 16.13
C LEU A 142 -3.99 -5.45 17.48
N GLN A 143 -3.57 -4.80 18.57
CA GLN A 143 -3.92 -5.20 19.95
C GLN A 143 -3.61 -6.69 20.24
N GLY A 144 -2.49 -7.19 19.72
CA GLY A 144 -2.08 -8.59 19.89
C GLY A 144 -2.79 -9.59 18.97
N ARG A 145 -3.73 -9.15 18.13
CA ARG A 145 -4.40 -9.98 17.12
C ARG A 145 -3.82 -9.71 15.74
N GLU A 146 -3.69 -10.76 14.94
CA GLU A 146 -3.28 -10.63 13.55
C GLU A 146 -4.44 -10.18 12.69
N VAL A 147 -4.18 -9.19 11.85
CA VAL A 147 -5.12 -8.59 10.92
C VAL A 147 -4.46 -8.55 9.56
N VAL A 148 -5.10 -9.18 8.59
CA VAL A 148 -4.61 -9.24 7.22
C VAL A 148 -5.11 -7.99 6.49
N VAL A 149 -4.24 -7.36 5.71
CA VAL A 149 -4.59 -6.24 4.85
C VAL A 149 -4.15 -6.59 3.44
N GLY A 150 -5.12 -6.66 2.53
CA GLY A 150 -4.89 -6.90 1.13
C GLY A 150 -4.72 -5.57 0.37
N PHE A 151 -3.80 -5.54 -0.58
CA PHE A 151 -3.59 -4.45 -1.51
C PHE A 151 -3.88 -4.90 -2.94
N VAL A 152 -4.55 -4.04 -3.69
CA VAL A 152 -4.78 -4.24 -5.13
C VAL A 152 -4.12 -3.12 -5.90
N VAL A 153 -3.39 -3.49 -6.94
CA VAL A 153 -2.68 -2.57 -7.85
C VAL A 153 -3.03 -2.88 -9.29
N ASP A 154 -2.88 -1.88 -10.15
CA ASP A 154 -2.82 -2.10 -11.59
C ASP A 154 -1.44 -2.68 -11.93
N GLY A 155 -1.42 -3.91 -12.42
CA GLY A 155 -0.19 -4.64 -12.74
C GLY A 155 0.63 -4.03 -13.87
N GLN A 156 0.04 -3.18 -14.71
CA GLN A 156 0.77 -2.49 -15.79
C GLN A 156 1.40 -1.18 -15.30
N SER A 157 0.62 -0.34 -14.60
CA SER A 157 1.08 0.99 -14.20
C SER A 157 1.71 1.05 -12.81
N GLY A 158 1.51 0.01 -11.98
CA GLY A 158 1.87 0.02 -10.56
C GLY A 158 1.00 0.92 -9.69
N ARG A 159 -0.08 1.50 -10.24
CA ARG A 159 -1.00 2.38 -9.51
C ARG A 159 -1.82 1.58 -8.50
N THR A 160 -1.84 2.00 -7.25
CA THR A 160 -2.72 1.41 -6.23
C THR A 160 -4.19 1.65 -6.58
N LEU A 161 -4.97 0.58 -6.61
CA LEU A 161 -6.41 0.58 -6.87
C LEU A 161 -7.21 0.63 -5.58
N GLY A 162 -6.71 -0.03 -4.54
CA GLY A 162 -7.29 0.03 -3.21
C GLY A 162 -6.62 -0.92 -2.23
N PHE A 163 -7.18 -0.96 -1.03
CA PHE A 163 -6.77 -1.88 0.03
C PHE A 163 -7.96 -2.19 0.94
N GLU A 164 -7.96 -3.38 1.52
CA GLU A 164 -9.03 -3.87 2.38
C GLU A 164 -8.45 -4.61 3.58
N VAL A 165 -9.09 -4.43 4.73
CA VAL A 165 -8.85 -5.28 5.90
C VAL A 165 -9.59 -6.60 5.69
N LEU A 166 -8.85 -7.70 5.65
CA LEU A 166 -9.36 -9.04 5.43
C LEU A 166 -9.49 -9.75 6.79
N PHE A 167 -10.68 -10.24 7.09
CA PHE A 167 -10.98 -10.98 8.33
C PHE A 167 -10.76 -12.50 8.19
N GLY A 168 -10.21 -12.95 7.06
CA GLY A 168 -9.88 -14.35 6.77
C GLY A 168 -8.90 -14.42 5.59
N GLY A 169 -8.11 -15.49 5.53
CA GLY A 169 -7.08 -15.73 4.50
C GLY A 169 -7.39 -16.90 3.56
N ASP A 170 -8.65 -17.36 3.53
CA ASP A 170 -9.09 -18.43 2.63
C ASP A 170 -9.46 -17.88 1.24
N GLY A 171 -9.55 -18.80 0.26
CA GLY A 171 -9.91 -18.45 -1.11
C GLY A 171 -11.25 -17.73 -1.25
N GLN A 172 -12.21 -17.98 -0.35
CA GLN A 172 -13.51 -17.31 -0.39
C GLN A 172 -13.41 -15.85 0.07
N ALA A 173 -12.60 -15.56 1.08
CA ALA A 173 -12.29 -14.21 1.53
C ALA A 173 -11.59 -13.43 0.42
N PHE A 174 -10.61 -14.04 -0.25
CA PHE A 174 -9.89 -13.42 -1.36
C PHE A 174 -10.80 -13.19 -2.57
N ARG A 175 -11.67 -14.13 -2.91
CA ARG A 175 -12.67 -13.97 -3.96
C ARG A 175 -13.60 -12.79 -3.68
N LYS A 176 -14.18 -12.70 -2.48
CA LYS A 176 -15.06 -11.58 -2.08
C LYS A 176 -14.34 -10.23 -2.12
N TRP A 177 -13.06 -10.23 -1.75
CA TRP A 177 -12.22 -9.04 -1.77
C TRP A 177 -11.92 -8.57 -3.21
N LEU A 178 -11.54 -9.49 -4.10
CA LEU A 178 -11.11 -9.18 -5.46
C LEU A 178 -12.27 -8.99 -6.45
N GLU A 179 -13.45 -9.57 -6.18
CA GLU A 179 -14.64 -9.47 -7.02
C GLU A 179 -15.02 -8.05 -7.47
N PRO A 180 -15.12 -7.03 -6.58
CA PRO A 180 -15.44 -5.67 -7.00
C PRO A 180 -14.40 -5.11 -7.96
N TYR A 181 -13.12 -5.38 -7.73
CA TYR A 181 -12.04 -4.92 -8.62
C TYR A 181 -12.10 -5.62 -9.97
N ALA A 182 -12.28 -6.93 -9.99
CA ALA A 182 -12.33 -7.71 -11.21
C ALA A 182 -13.51 -7.30 -12.11
N LYS A 183 -14.71 -7.15 -11.53
CA LYS A 183 -15.93 -6.82 -12.26
C LYS A 183 -16.00 -5.36 -12.68
N GLU A 184 -15.75 -4.42 -11.77
CA GLU A 184 -15.90 -2.99 -12.05
C GLU A 184 -14.82 -2.47 -13.01
N LEU A 185 -13.61 -3.05 -12.96
CA LEU A 185 -12.48 -2.62 -13.78
C LEU A 185 -12.27 -3.50 -15.03
N GLY A 186 -13.02 -4.58 -15.20
CA GLY A 186 -12.92 -5.48 -16.34
C GLY A 186 -11.56 -6.19 -16.44
N ALA A 187 -11.12 -6.76 -15.31
CA ALA A 187 -9.86 -7.49 -15.23
C ALA A 187 -9.93 -8.85 -15.92
N GLU A 188 -8.79 -9.26 -16.48
CA GLU A 188 -8.63 -10.49 -17.25
C GLU A 188 -7.55 -11.39 -16.62
N VAL A 189 -6.55 -10.78 -15.97
CA VAL A 189 -5.42 -11.47 -15.34
C VAL A 189 -5.26 -11.03 -13.89
N LEU A 190 -5.02 -11.98 -12.99
CA LEU A 190 -4.56 -11.78 -11.62
C LEU A 190 -3.09 -12.19 -11.50
N ILE A 191 -2.26 -11.29 -10.98
CA ILE A 191 -0.88 -11.53 -10.57
C ILE A 191 -0.83 -11.50 -9.05
N SER A 192 -0.42 -12.58 -8.42
CA SER A 192 -0.27 -12.66 -6.95
C SER A 192 0.98 -13.45 -6.57
N ASP A 193 1.24 -13.61 -5.28
CA ASP A 193 2.21 -14.60 -4.82
C ASP A 193 1.68 -16.04 -4.97
N ASP A 194 2.44 -17.01 -4.44
CA ASP A 194 2.18 -18.45 -4.50
C ASP A 194 1.23 -18.95 -3.39
N ASN A 195 0.36 -18.08 -2.89
CA ASN A 195 -0.68 -18.48 -1.95
C ASN A 195 -1.85 -19.16 -2.69
N ASP A 196 -2.10 -20.43 -2.36
CA ASP A 196 -3.15 -21.26 -2.95
C ASP A 196 -4.54 -20.58 -2.97
N SER A 197 -4.83 -19.74 -1.98
CA SER A 197 -6.09 -18.99 -1.89
C SER A 197 -6.33 -18.08 -3.11
N TYR A 198 -5.27 -17.55 -3.74
CA TYR A 198 -5.41 -16.75 -4.96
C TYR A 198 -5.79 -17.59 -6.17
N GLY A 199 -5.25 -18.81 -6.29
CA GLY A 199 -5.62 -19.72 -7.38
C GLY A 199 -7.11 -20.07 -7.35
N VAL A 200 -7.64 -20.35 -6.15
CA VAL A 200 -9.09 -20.57 -5.95
C VAL A 200 -9.89 -19.32 -6.32
N ALA A 201 -9.48 -18.15 -5.82
CA ALA A 201 -10.17 -16.89 -6.10
C ALA A 201 -10.17 -16.53 -7.59
N ALA A 202 -9.04 -16.71 -8.28
CA ALA A 202 -8.91 -16.44 -9.71
C ALA A 202 -9.82 -17.36 -10.53
N ALA A 203 -9.83 -18.65 -10.23
CA ALA A 203 -10.70 -19.62 -10.90
C ALA A 203 -12.18 -19.28 -10.73
N GLU A 204 -12.62 -18.93 -9.51
CA GLU A 204 -14.00 -18.54 -9.24
C GLU A 204 -14.42 -17.21 -9.89
N LEU A 205 -13.46 -16.30 -10.10
CA LEU A 205 -13.68 -15.02 -10.78
C LEU A 205 -13.51 -15.09 -12.30
N GLY A 206 -13.09 -16.24 -12.84
CA GLY A 206 -12.83 -16.41 -14.27
C GLY A 206 -11.60 -15.65 -14.77
N LEU A 207 -10.62 -15.41 -13.89
CA LEU A 207 -9.38 -14.71 -14.20
C LEU A 207 -8.28 -15.70 -14.57
N SER A 208 -7.44 -15.34 -15.53
CA SER A 208 -6.15 -16.02 -15.71
C SER A 208 -5.25 -15.71 -14.51
N HIS A 209 -4.54 -16.70 -13.98
CA HIS A 209 -3.69 -16.52 -12.81
C HIS A 209 -2.21 -16.69 -13.17
N GLN A 210 -1.39 -15.74 -12.74
CA GLN A 210 0.06 -15.76 -12.92
C GLN A 210 0.76 -15.46 -11.58
N LEU A 211 1.89 -16.13 -11.34
CA LEU A 211 2.74 -15.85 -10.19
C LEU A 211 3.56 -14.57 -10.40
N CYS A 212 3.66 -13.77 -9.34
CA CYS A 212 4.43 -12.55 -9.29
C CYS A 212 5.93 -12.87 -9.39
N ILE A 213 6.56 -12.45 -10.48
CA ILE A 213 7.97 -12.70 -10.73
C ILE A 213 8.89 -12.12 -9.64
N ALA A 214 8.50 -11.00 -9.01
CA ALA A 214 9.25 -10.41 -7.91
C ALA A 214 9.27 -11.34 -6.69
N HIS A 215 8.14 -11.98 -6.37
CA HIS A 215 8.04 -12.98 -5.31
C HIS A 215 8.83 -14.24 -5.65
N VAL A 216 8.67 -14.76 -6.86
CA VAL A 216 9.42 -15.95 -7.32
C VAL A 216 10.93 -15.71 -7.22
N ARG A 217 11.45 -14.59 -7.75
CA ARG A 217 12.88 -14.23 -7.65
C ARG A 217 13.35 -14.13 -6.20
N LYS A 218 12.59 -13.45 -5.34
CA LYS A 218 12.91 -13.31 -3.91
C LYS A 218 13.01 -14.67 -3.23
N TYR A 219 12.05 -15.57 -3.47
CA TYR A 219 12.03 -16.88 -2.83
C TYR A 219 13.11 -17.80 -3.36
N VAL A 220 13.36 -17.81 -4.67
CA VAL A 220 14.44 -18.61 -5.26
C VAL A 220 15.81 -18.12 -4.78
N THR A 221 16.07 -16.82 -4.73
CA THR A 221 17.36 -16.30 -4.20
C THR A 221 17.56 -16.69 -2.74
N LYS A 222 16.53 -16.56 -1.89
CA LYS A 222 16.61 -16.99 -0.49
C LYS A 222 16.87 -18.49 -0.36
N ARG A 223 16.16 -19.30 -1.16
CA ARG A 223 16.32 -20.77 -1.16
C ARG A 223 17.70 -21.16 -1.65
N ALA A 224 18.21 -20.53 -2.72
CA ALA A 224 19.55 -20.74 -3.26
C ALA A 224 20.64 -20.48 -2.21
N ASN A 225 20.59 -19.32 -1.54
CA ASN A 225 21.55 -19.00 -0.49
C ASN A 225 21.48 -20.01 0.67
N SER A 226 20.27 -20.41 1.07
CA SER A 226 20.08 -21.43 2.11
C SER A 226 20.58 -22.83 1.70
N ILE A 227 20.54 -23.17 0.40
CA ILE A 227 21.12 -24.42 -0.11
C ILE A 227 22.63 -24.34 -0.10
N LEU A 228 23.20 -23.21 -0.53
CA LEU A 228 24.64 -22.99 -0.54
C LEU A 228 25.24 -23.05 0.86
N GLU A 229 24.66 -22.35 1.84
CA GLU A 229 25.09 -22.40 3.24
C GLU A 229 25.04 -23.83 3.82
N GLN A 230 24.08 -24.64 3.37
CA GLN A 230 24.00 -26.05 3.77
C GLN A 230 25.10 -26.88 3.10
N ALA A 231 25.34 -26.66 1.80
CA ALA A 231 26.37 -27.36 1.05
C ALA A 231 27.77 -27.07 1.58
N GLU A 232 28.08 -25.82 1.96
CA GLU A 232 29.36 -25.45 2.57
C GLU A 232 29.64 -26.23 3.88
N ARG A 233 28.59 -26.55 4.64
CA ARG A 233 28.69 -27.40 5.84
C ARG A 233 28.80 -28.89 5.51
N GLU A 234 28.13 -29.35 4.45
CA GLU A 234 28.12 -30.76 4.04
C GLU A 234 29.38 -31.17 3.28
N TRP A 235 29.99 -30.25 2.53
CA TRP A 235 30.99 -30.50 1.49
C TRP A 235 32.24 -29.61 1.65
N GLY A 236 32.45 -28.98 2.80
CA GLY A 236 33.58 -28.07 3.04
C GLY A 236 34.95 -28.74 3.12
N GLU A 237 35.04 -30.06 2.93
CA GLU A 237 36.29 -30.83 2.88
C GLU A 237 36.84 -30.89 1.44
N GLN A 238 38.17 -31.05 1.29
CA GLN A 238 38.85 -30.97 -0.03
C GLN A 238 38.31 -31.96 -1.09
N GLU A 239 37.77 -33.11 -0.68
CA GLU A 239 37.27 -34.12 -1.62
C GLU A 239 35.97 -33.71 -2.33
N ASP A 240 35.19 -32.79 -1.76
CA ASP A 240 33.91 -32.32 -2.34
C ASP A 240 33.99 -30.88 -2.90
N GLU A 241 35.18 -30.26 -2.98
CA GLU A 241 35.33 -28.86 -3.43
C GLU A 241 34.78 -28.63 -4.85
N GLN A 242 35.05 -29.56 -5.78
CA GLN A 242 34.52 -29.47 -7.16
C GLN A 242 32.99 -29.54 -7.22
N LYS A 243 32.39 -30.31 -6.31
CA LYS A 243 30.95 -30.49 -6.22
C LYS A 243 30.28 -29.27 -5.61
N LEU A 244 30.93 -28.63 -4.63
CA LEU A 244 30.49 -27.36 -4.07
C LEU A 244 30.56 -26.23 -5.11
N GLU A 245 31.63 -26.15 -5.90
CA GLU A 245 31.77 -25.13 -6.93
C GLU A 245 30.72 -25.29 -8.05
N ARG A 246 30.50 -26.52 -8.51
CA ARG A 246 29.43 -26.81 -9.48
C ARG A 246 28.05 -26.42 -8.96
N LEU A 247 27.75 -26.70 -7.68
CA LEU A 247 26.49 -26.27 -7.08
C LEU A 247 26.33 -24.74 -7.07
N LYS A 248 27.40 -23.98 -6.79
CA LYS A 248 27.35 -22.52 -6.86
C LYS A 248 27.01 -22.05 -8.27
N GLU A 249 27.68 -22.60 -9.28
CA GLU A 249 27.41 -22.29 -10.69
C GLU A 249 25.96 -22.60 -11.05
N ASP A 250 25.45 -23.77 -10.68
CA ASP A 250 24.06 -24.19 -10.94
C ASP A 250 23.03 -23.27 -10.27
N LEU A 251 23.31 -22.83 -9.03
CA LEU A 251 22.46 -21.89 -8.31
C LEU A 251 22.45 -20.50 -8.96
N GLU A 252 23.58 -20.04 -9.51
CA GLU A 252 23.64 -18.79 -10.27
C GLU A 252 22.91 -18.91 -11.62
N VAL A 253 23.06 -20.03 -12.33
CA VAL A 253 22.29 -20.31 -13.54
C VAL A 253 20.79 -20.25 -13.26
N LEU A 254 20.33 -20.83 -12.14
CA LEU A 254 18.92 -20.79 -11.74
C LEU A 254 18.43 -19.35 -11.52
N LYS A 255 19.24 -18.49 -10.88
CA LYS A 255 18.92 -17.07 -10.67
C LYS A 255 18.85 -16.31 -12.00
N GLU A 256 19.80 -16.55 -12.90
CA GLU A 256 19.83 -15.90 -14.22
C GLU A 256 18.66 -16.34 -15.11
N VAL A 257 18.24 -17.62 -15.07
CA VAL A 257 17.04 -18.08 -15.80
C VAL A 257 15.79 -17.32 -15.34
N LEU A 258 15.62 -17.05 -14.04
CA LEU A 258 14.49 -16.28 -13.54
C LEU A 258 14.59 -14.78 -13.81
N LYS A 259 15.81 -14.27 -13.99
CA LYS A 259 16.07 -12.87 -14.30
C LYS A 259 15.78 -12.57 -15.77
N GLU A 260 16.26 -13.41 -16.67
CA GLU A 260 16.12 -13.23 -18.12
C GLU A 260 14.81 -13.81 -18.67
N LEU A 261 14.21 -14.79 -17.98
CA LEU A 261 13.01 -15.50 -18.43
C LEU A 261 13.10 -15.97 -19.90
N PRO A 262 14.17 -16.67 -20.29
CA PRO A 262 14.31 -17.15 -21.66
C PRO A 262 13.21 -18.15 -22.00
N GLU A 263 12.82 -18.21 -23.28
CA GLU A 263 11.81 -19.16 -23.79
C GLU A 263 12.14 -20.62 -23.41
N GLU A 264 13.44 -20.94 -23.37
CA GLU A 264 13.97 -22.26 -23.00
C GLU A 264 14.27 -22.44 -21.51
N GLY A 265 13.85 -21.49 -20.66
CA GLY A 265 14.11 -21.52 -19.22
C GLY A 265 13.60 -22.79 -18.54
N GLY A 266 12.44 -23.30 -18.96
CA GLY A 266 11.91 -24.58 -18.47
C GLY A 266 12.82 -25.76 -18.80
N LYS A 267 13.45 -25.78 -19.98
CA LYS A 267 14.42 -26.84 -20.35
C LYS A 267 15.70 -26.73 -19.53
N HIS A 268 16.15 -25.52 -19.21
CA HIS A 268 17.31 -25.28 -18.34
C HIS A 268 17.05 -25.79 -16.91
N ILE A 269 15.92 -25.41 -16.32
CA ILE A 269 15.51 -25.90 -14.99
C ILE A 269 15.37 -27.42 -14.98
N GLY A 270 14.77 -28.00 -16.01
CA GLY A 270 14.65 -29.45 -16.14
C GLY A 270 16.00 -30.18 -16.30
N ARG A 271 17.00 -29.54 -16.91
CA ARG A 271 18.37 -30.08 -17.00
C ARG A 271 19.01 -30.10 -15.61
N LEU A 272 18.97 -28.96 -14.90
CA LEU A 272 19.46 -28.87 -13.53
C LEU A 272 18.80 -29.93 -12.65
N HIS A 273 17.47 -30.07 -12.67
CA HIS A 273 16.78 -31.12 -11.92
C HIS A 273 17.37 -32.52 -12.16
N ARG A 274 17.60 -32.89 -13.44
CA ARG A 274 18.14 -34.21 -13.81
C ARG A 274 19.56 -34.43 -13.29
N GLU A 275 20.38 -33.39 -13.27
CA GLU A 275 21.75 -33.46 -12.77
C GLU A 275 21.84 -33.73 -11.26
N TYR A 276 20.75 -33.46 -10.51
CA TYR A 276 20.68 -33.73 -9.07
C TYR A 276 19.86 -34.97 -8.70
N LEU A 277 19.41 -35.78 -9.67
CA LEU A 277 18.63 -37.00 -9.41
C LEU A 277 19.40 -38.09 -8.64
N TRP A 278 20.74 -38.03 -8.64
CA TRP A 278 21.58 -38.91 -7.83
C TRP A 278 21.39 -38.68 -6.31
N ALA A 279 20.88 -37.51 -5.90
CA ALA A 279 20.68 -37.20 -4.50
C ALA A 279 19.49 -37.97 -3.92
N ALA A 280 19.77 -38.77 -2.90
CA ALA A 280 18.77 -39.60 -2.23
C ALA A 280 17.71 -38.75 -1.50
N PRO A 281 16.43 -39.19 -1.48
CA PRO A 281 15.40 -38.53 -0.70
C PRO A 281 15.68 -38.64 0.81
N PRO A 282 15.25 -37.64 1.61
CA PRO A 282 15.35 -37.71 3.06
C PRO A 282 14.61 -38.94 3.58
N THR A 283 15.28 -39.74 4.41
CA THR A 283 14.69 -40.94 5.02
C THR A 283 13.89 -40.56 6.26
N ARG A 284 12.69 -41.15 6.41
CA ARG A 284 11.90 -41.08 7.65
C ARG A 284 12.24 -42.25 8.56
N LYS A 285 12.58 -41.98 9.83
CA LYS A 285 12.66 -42.99 10.90
C LYS A 285 11.73 -42.57 12.02
N GLY A 286 10.56 -43.22 12.14
CA GLY A 286 9.52 -42.82 13.09
C GLY A 286 8.92 -41.44 12.77
N GLN A 287 8.73 -40.60 13.79
CA GLN A 287 8.22 -39.23 13.64
C GLN A 287 9.28 -38.20 13.21
N GLN A 288 10.57 -38.58 13.18
CA GLN A 288 11.65 -37.68 12.77
C GLN A 288 12.01 -37.90 11.29
N THR A 289 11.94 -36.82 10.52
CA THR A 289 12.38 -36.80 9.12
C THR A 289 13.81 -36.26 9.11
N LYS A 290 14.78 -37.03 8.59
CA LYS A 290 16.15 -36.50 8.42
C LYS A 290 16.09 -35.30 7.48
N GLN A 291 16.88 -34.26 7.76
CA GLN A 291 16.98 -33.09 6.91
C GLN A 291 17.46 -33.49 5.52
N ALA A 292 16.81 -32.98 4.47
CA ALA A 292 17.24 -33.20 3.09
C ALA A 292 18.62 -32.59 2.84
N THR A 293 19.50 -33.28 2.12
CA THR A 293 20.83 -32.77 1.74
C THR A 293 20.74 -31.57 0.80
N ALA A 294 21.81 -30.78 0.68
CA ALA A 294 21.85 -29.65 -0.24
C ALA A 294 21.58 -30.07 -1.69
N ALA A 295 22.19 -31.16 -2.14
CA ALA A 295 21.96 -31.74 -3.46
C ALA A 295 20.50 -32.19 -3.68
N TYR A 296 19.85 -32.79 -2.67
CA TYR A 296 18.44 -33.18 -2.82
C TYR A 296 17.54 -31.95 -2.97
N ARG A 297 17.86 -30.84 -2.30
CA ARG A 297 17.07 -29.59 -2.36
C ARG A 297 17.12 -28.91 -3.74
N MET A 298 18.06 -29.29 -4.60
CA MET A 298 18.17 -28.90 -6.02
C MET A 298 17.26 -29.72 -6.95
N ARG A 299 16.63 -30.78 -6.46
CA ARG A 299 15.57 -31.48 -7.19
C ARG A 299 14.32 -30.60 -7.16
N MET A 300 13.95 -30.07 -8.32
CA MET A 300 12.82 -29.13 -8.54
C MET A 300 11.61 -29.80 -9.17
#